data_AF-A0A8K0GG80-F1
#
_entry.id   AF-A0A8K0GG80-F1
#
_cell.length_a   1.000
_cell.length_b   1.000
_cell.length_c   1.000
_cell.angle_alpha   90.00
_cell.angle_beta   90.00
_cell.angle_gamma   90.00
#
_symmetry.space_group_name_H-M   'P 1'
#
loop_
_entity.id
_entity.type
_entity.pdbx_description
1 polymer ?
#
loop_
_entity_poly.entity_id
_entity_poly.type
_entity_poly.pdbx_seq_one_letter_code
_entity_poly.pdbx_strand_id
1 'polypeptide(L)'
;LLIHIKKRLPIGDGFMNLFVIREKKACNSVHNYLGEFIYDVERAAGLITRMCPVSKGRYTVRNLPLDFNKITLQTFPFGSLRFIIVVQDEKHNTNLTCLISDVENRAIDG
;
A
#
# COMPACT_ATOMS: atom_id res chain seq x y z
N LEU A 1 0.64 5.11 -9.98
CA LEU A 1 0.92 4.72 -8.58
C LEU A 1 2.36 5.08 -8.27
N LEU A 2 2.54 5.94 -7.27
CA LEU A 2 3.83 6.35 -6.75
C LEU A 2 3.85 6.00 -5.27
N ILE A 3 4.80 5.19 -4.83
CA ILE A 3 4.98 4.85 -3.42
C ILE A 3 6.36 5.28 -2.99
N HIS A 4 6.43 6.16 -2.00
CA HIS A 4 7.66 6.43 -1.28
C HIS A 4 7.66 5.65 0.02
N ILE A 5 8.70 4.86 0.22
CA ILE A 5 8.95 4.16 1.47
C ILE A 5 10.13 4.85 2.12
N LYS A 6 9.93 5.37 3.33
CA LYS A 6 10.96 6.05 4.10
C LYS A 6 11.20 5.34 5.42
N LYS A 7 12.44 5.36 5.90
CA LYS A 7 12.80 4.86 7.24
C LYS A 7 13.11 6.03 8.14
N ARG A 8 12.64 5.98 9.39
CA ARG A 8 13.04 6.97 10.39
C ARG A 8 14.54 6.83 10.69
N LEU A 9 15.23 7.96 10.75
CA LEU A 9 16.63 7.99 11.16
C LEU A 9 16.76 7.62 12.65
N PRO A 10 17.86 6.96 13.05
CA PRO A 10 18.07 6.59 14.45
C PRO A 10 18.33 7.79 15.36
N ILE A 11 18.76 8.93 14.80
CA ILE A 11 19.07 10.15 15.52
C ILE A 11 18.29 11.30 14.88
N GLY A 12 17.48 12.00 15.67
CA GLY A 12 16.60 13.09 15.24
C GLY A 12 15.26 12.65 14.65
N ASP A 13 14.46 13.61 14.19
CA ASP A 13 13.11 13.38 13.64
C ASP A 13 13.06 13.21 12.11
N GLY A 14 14.23 12.96 11.50
CA GLY A 14 14.36 12.83 10.05
C GLY A 14 13.93 11.47 9.51
N PHE A 15 13.57 11.46 8.22
CA PHE A 15 13.30 10.24 7.47
C PHE A 15 14.21 10.17 6.25
N MET A 16 14.81 9.00 5.99
CA MET A 16 15.54 8.73 4.75
C MET A 16 14.67 7.97 3.76
N ASN A 17 14.78 8.29 2.48
CA ASN A 17 14.12 7.50 1.43
C ASN A 17 14.82 6.15 1.33
N LEU A 18 14.05 5.06 1.48
CA LEU A 18 14.53 3.71 1.21
C LEU A 18 14.27 3.32 -0.24
N PHE A 19 13.01 3.44 -0.66
CA PHE A 19 12.56 2.98 -1.97
C PHE A 19 11.54 3.96 -2.55
N VAL A 20 11.57 4.09 -3.88
CA VAL A 20 10.55 4.79 -4.65
C VAL A 20 10.04 3.84 -5.72
N ILE A 21 8.77 3.46 -5.62
CA ILE A 21 8.09 2.61 -6.59
C ILE A 21 7.28 3.51 -7.51
N ARG A 22 7.48 3.39 -8.83
CA ARG A 22 6.76 4.14 -9.85
C ARG A 22 6.14 3.18 -10.84
N GLU A 23 4.82 3.10 -10.78
CA GLU A 23 4.04 2.15 -11.55
C GLU A 23 2.92 2.85 -12.30
N LYS A 24 2.83 2.61 -13.61
CA LYS A 24 1.78 3.21 -14.45
C LYS A 24 0.43 2.53 -14.22
N LYS A 25 0.43 1.20 -14.09
CA LYS A 25 -0.79 0.39 -13.94
C LYS A 25 -1.12 0.17 -12.47
N ALA A 26 -1.55 1.23 -11.79
CA ALA A 26 -1.82 1.22 -10.35
C ALA A 26 -2.63 0.00 -9.86
N CYS A 27 -3.70 -0.36 -10.56
CA CYS A 27 -4.55 -1.50 -10.22
C CYS A 27 -3.74 -2.81 -10.19
N ASN A 28 -3.05 -3.13 -11.28
CA ASN A 28 -2.21 -4.33 -11.38
C ASN A 28 -1.09 -4.34 -10.33
N SER A 29 -0.46 -3.20 -10.08
CA SER A 29 0.65 -3.11 -9.13
C SER A 29 0.20 -3.38 -7.70
N VAL A 30 -1.00 -2.91 -7.31
CA VAL A 30 -1.57 -3.24 -5.99
C VAL A 30 -1.80 -4.75 -5.89
N HIS A 31 -2.36 -5.40 -6.92
CA HIS A 31 -2.51 -6.86 -6.94
C HIS A 31 -1.19 -7.62 -6.87
N ASN A 32 -0.13 -7.10 -7.50
CA ASN A 32 1.18 -7.73 -7.48
C ASN A 32 1.92 -7.59 -6.14
N TYR A 33 1.75 -6.46 -5.44
CA TYR A 33 2.44 -6.23 -4.16
C TYR A 33 1.66 -6.79 -2.96
N LEU A 34 0.34 -6.60 -2.93
CA LEU A 34 -0.50 -7.03 -1.82
C LEU A 34 -1.03 -8.45 -1.99
N GLY A 35 -0.92 -9.04 -3.19
CA GLY A 35 -1.23 -10.45 -3.40
C GLY A 35 -2.67 -10.81 -3.07
N GLU A 36 -2.84 -11.87 -2.27
CA GLU A 36 -4.15 -12.37 -1.87
C GLU A 36 -4.87 -11.44 -0.89
N PHE A 37 -4.12 -10.65 -0.11
CA PHE A 37 -4.69 -9.72 0.86
C PHE A 37 -5.59 -8.67 0.19
N ILE A 38 -5.19 -8.13 -0.96
CA ILE A 38 -6.07 -7.17 -1.65
C ILE A 38 -7.33 -7.84 -2.21
N TYR A 39 -7.30 -9.13 -2.56
CA TYR A 39 -8.52 -9.82 -2.98
C TYR A 39 -9.50 -9.99 -1.81
N ASP A 40 -9.00 -10.21 -0.60
CA ASP A 40 -9.81 -10.19 0.61
C ASP A 40 -10.44 -8.80 0.84
N VAL A 41 -9.68 -7.73 0.66
CA VAL A 41 -10.18 -6.34 0.71
C VAL A 41 -11.27 -6.11 -0.33
N GLU A 42 -11.05 -6.52 -1.57
CA GLU A 42 -12.02 -6.40 -2.67
C GLU A 42 -13.31 -7.14 -2.35
N ARG A 43 -13.22 -8.40 -1.90
CA ARG A 43 -14.40 -9.18 -1.50
C ARG A 43 -15.15 -8.55 -0.34
N ALA A 44 -14.44 -8.10 0.69
CA ALA A 44 -15.04 -7.43 1.84
C ALA A 44 -15.70 -6.09 1.46
N ALA A 45 -15.21 -5.44 0.40
CA ALA A 45 -15.81 -4.24 -0.17
C ALA A 45 -16.99 -4.51 -1.13
N GLY A 46 -17.31 -5.77 -1.42
CA GLY A 46 -18.33 -6.16 -2.40
C GLY A 46 -17.90 -5.98 -3.86
N LEU A 47 -16.59 -5.96 -4.13
CA LEU A 47 -16.02 -5.82 -5.47
C LEU A 47 -15.74 -7.19 -6.12
N ILE A 48 -15.78 -7.20 -7.46
CA ILE A 48 -15.24 -8.31 -8.25
C ILE A 48 -13.72 -8.23 -8.18
N THR A 49 -13.07 -9.32 -7.75
CA THR A 49 -11.62 -9.34 -7.55
C THR A 49 -10.86 -9.19 -8.86
N ARG A 50 -9.70 -8.52 -8.83
CA ARG A 50 -8.85 -8.26 -10.02
C ARG A 50 -9.52 -7.46 -11.14
N MET A 51 -10.69 -6.87 -10.88
CA MET A 51 -11.41 -6.12 -11.90
C MET A 51 -11.02 -4.65 -11.88
N CYS A 52 -10.54 -4.16 -13.03
CA CYS A 52 -10.20 -2.76 -13.26
C CYS A 52 -10.89 -2.29 -14.56
N PRO A 53 -11.32 -1.02 -14.68
CA PRO A 53 -11.34 -0.01 -13.63
C PRO A 53 -12.36 -0.34 -12.54
N VAL A 54 -12.05 0.05 -11.30
CA VAL A 54 -13.02 -0.03 -10.20
C VAL A 54 -14.13 1.01 -10.46
N SER A 55 -15.38 0.60 -10.35
CA SER A 55 -16.52 1.49 -10.55
C SER A 55 -16.51 2.63 -9.52
N LYS A 56 -17.16 3.75 -9.85
CA LYS A 56 -17.36 4.82 -8.87
C LYS A 56 -18.47 4.40 -7.91
N GLY A 57 -18.22 4.53 -6.61
CA GLY A 57 -19.19 4.15 -5.59
C GLY A 57 -18.64 4.37 -4.18
N ARG A 58 -19.49 4.11 -3.19
CA ARG A 58 -19.09 4.09 -1.79
C ARG A 58 -18.81 2.65 -1.38
N TYR A 59 -17.55 2.38 -1.06
CA TYR A 59 -17.10 1.08 -0.57
C TYR A 59 -16.85 1.15 0.93
N THR A 60 -17.10 0.06 1.64
CA THR A 60 -16.86 -0.02 3.08
C THR A 60 -16.31 -1.39 3.42
N VAL A 61 -15.16 -1.41 4.06
CA VAL A 61 -14.51 -2.62 4.59
C VAL A 61 -14.50 -2.48 6.11
N ARG A 62 -14.85 -3.54 6.82
CA ARG A 62 -14.85 -3.58 8.29
C ARG A 62 -14.24 -4.89 8.77
N ASN A 63 -13.51 -4.83 9.88
CA ASN A 63 -12.99 -5.99 10.60
C ASN A 63 -12.18 -6.97 9.72
N LEU A 64 -11.44 -6.46 8.72
CA LEU A 64 -10.57 -7.29 7.91
C LEU A 64 -9.20 -7.42 8.60
N PRO A 65 -8.81 -8.62 9.07
CA PRO A 65 -7.51 -8.81 9.66
C PRO A 65 -6.41 -8.68 8.61
N LEU A 66 -5.30 -8.04 8.99
CA LEU A 66 -4.10 -7.98 8.18
C LEU A 66 -3.32 -9.29 8.34
N ASP A 67 -3.28 -10.11 7.30
CA ASP A 67 -2.50 -11.34 7.25
C ASP A 67 -1.29 -11.14 6.32
N PHE A 68 -0.11 -11.01 6.92
CA PHE A 68 1.13 -10.78 6.19
C PHE A 68 1.55 -11.96 5.30
N ASN A 69 1.05 -13.18 5.56
CA ASN A 69 1.34 -14.34 4.72
C ASN A 69 0.69 -14.22 3.33
N LYS A 70 -0.38 -13.43 3.24
CA LYS A 70 -1.11 -13.15 1.99
C LYS A 70 -0.52 -12.00 1.18
N ILE A 71 0.44 -11.26 1.75
CA ILE A 71 1.12 -10.15 1.10
C ILE A 71 2.33 -10.69 0.34
N THR A 72 2.39 -10.39 -0.97
CA THR A 72 3.47 -10.86 -1.85
C THR A 72 4.79 -10.13 -1.55
N LEU A 73 4.73 -8.85 -1.22
CA LEU A 73 5.92 -8.08 -0.85
C LEU A 73 6.30 -8.36 0.62
N GLN A 74 7.21 -9.31 0.84
CA GLN A 74 7.62 -9.74 2.17
C GLN A 74 8.87 -9.01 2.71
N THR A 75 9.54 -8.21 1.90
CA THR A 75 10.80 -7.55 2.29
C THR A 75 10.56 -6.11 2.71
N PHE A 76 10.29 -5.89 4.01
CA PHE A 76 10.39 -4.57 4.62
C PHE A 76 11.45 -4.58 5.72
N PRO A 77 12.34 -3.58 5.78
CA PRO A 77 13.31 -3.49 6.86
C PRO A 77 12.62 -3.27 8.20
N PHE A 78 13.26 -3.74 9.27
CA PHE A 78 12.80 -3.48 10.63
C PHE A 78 12.93 -2.00 11.03
N GLY A 79 12.06 -1.58 11.94
CA GLY A 79 11.96 -0.24 12.54
C GLY A 79 10.76 0.56 12.05
N SER A 80 10.76 1.87 12.34
CA SER A 80 9.70 2.79 11.94
C SER A 80 9.80 3.16 10.47
N LEU A 81 8.75 2.82 9.72
CA LEU A 81 8.61 3.08 8.29
C LEU A 81 7.48 4.08 8.05
N ARG A 82 7.69 4.98 7.08
CA ARG A 82 6.66 5.89 6.56
C ARG A 82 6.40 5.57 5.10
N PHE A 83 5.16 5.21 4.81
CA PHE A 83 4.64 5.01 3.47
C PHE A 83 3.91 6.26 3.03
N ILE A 84 4.27 6.80 1.87
CA ILE A 84 3.54 7.87 1.18
C ILE A 84 3.10 7.31 -0.16
N ILE A 85 1.81 7.06 -0.29
CA ILE A 85 1.19 6.44 -1.47
C ILE A 85 0.40 7.51 -2.20
N VAL A 86 0.77 7.77 -3.44
CA VAL A 86 0.06 8.68 -4.34
C VAL A 86 -0.47 7.89 -5.53
N VAL A 87 -1.78 7.96 -5.72
CA VAL A 87 -2.45 7.44 -6.91
C VAL A 87 -2.83 8.62 -7.78
N GLN A 88 -2.37 8.61 -9.03
CA GLN A 88 -2.61 9.66 -9.99
C GLN A 88 -3.30 9.07 -11.22
N ASP A 89 -4.26 9.81 -11.78
CA ASP A 89 -4.80 9.56 -13.10
C ASP A 89 -3.85 10.17 -14.14
N GLU A 90 -3.15 9.31 -14.89
CA GLU A 90 -2.17 9.73 -15.91
C GLU A 90 -2.85 10.55 -17.03
N LYS A 91 -4.12 10.27 -17.35
CA LYS A 91 -4.82 10.93 -18.46
C LYS A 91 -5.14 12.39 -18.16
N HIS A 92 -5.51 12.68 -16.92
CA HIS A 92 -5.93 14.03 -16.50
C HIS A 92 -4.86 14.72 -15.64
N ASN A 93 -3.73 14.05 -15.36
CA ASN A 93 -2.66 14.51 -14.49
C ASN A 93 -3.15 14.89 -13.08
N THR A 94 -4.22 14.25 -12.59
CA THR A 94 -4.85 14.57 -11.30
C THR A 94 -4.53 13.52 -10.24
N ASN A 95 -4.21 13.97 -9.01
CA ASN A 95 -4.06 13.07 -7.88
C ASN A 95 -5.43 12.56 -7.46
N LEU A 96 -5.66 11.25 -7.59
CA LEU A 96 -6.87 10.57 -7.15
C LEU A 96 -6.86 10.34 -5.64
N THR A 97 -5.69 10.05 -5.07
CA THR A 97 -5.54 9.76 -3.64
C THR A 97 -4.10 10.02 -3.18
N CYS A 98 -3.96 10.50 -1.96
CA CYS A 98 -2.69 10.55 -1.23
C CYS A 98 -2.92 9.94 0.16
N LEU A 99 -2.16 8.91 0.51
CA LEU A 99 -2.21 8.24 1.82
C LEU A 99 -0.82 8.27 2.45
N ILE A 100 -0.76 8.74 3.70
CA ILE A 100 0.43 8.71 4.53
C ILE A 100 0.17 7.75 5.68
N SER A 101 1.03 6.74 5.84
CA SER A 101 0.92 5.75 6.91
C SER A 101 2.27 5.52 7.56
N ASP A 102 2.30 5.58 8.89
CA ASP A 102 3.44 5.21 9.70
C ASP A 102 3.22 3.79 10.23
N VAL A 103 4.20 2.92 10.02
CA VAL A 103 4.17 1.50 10.39
C VAL A 103 5.41 1.17 11.20
N GLU A 104 5.21 0.53 12.34
CA GLU A 104 6.31 0.01 13.16
C GLU A 104 6.50 -1.48 12.86
N ASN A 105 7.59 -1.83 12.17
CA ASN A 105 7.92 -3.22 11.87
C ASN A 105 8.94 -3.74 12.90
N ARG A 106 8.46 -4.48 13.90
CA ARG A 106 9.31 -5.04 14.96
C ARG A 106 9.77 -6.45 14.57
N ALA A 107 11.03 -6.77 14.87
CA ALA A 107 11.43 -8.17 14.91
C ALA A 107 10.61 -8.87 15.99
N ILE A 108 10.04 -10.03 15.68
CA ILE A 108 9.48 -10.91 16.70
C ILE A 108 10.69 -11.66 17.25
N ASP A 109 11.19 -11.21 18.40
CA ASP A 109 12.17 -11.99 19.17
C ASP A 109 11.46 -13.27 19.63
N GLY A 110 11.89 -14.41 19.09
CA GLY A 110 11.41 -15.74 19.47
C GLY A 110 12.03 -16.23 20.77
#